data_AF-A0A536I6D1-F1
#
_entry.id   AF-A0A536I6D1-F1
#
_cell.length_a   1.000
_cell.length_b   1.000
_cell.length_c   1.000
_cell.angle_alpha   90.00
_cell.angle_beta   90.00
_cell.angle_gamma   90.00
#
_symmetry.space_group_name_H-M   'P 1'
#
loop_
_entity.id
_entity.type
_entity.pdbx_description
1 polymer ?
#
loop_
_entity_poly.entity_id
_entity_poly.type
_entity_poly.pdbx_seq_one_letter_code
_entity_poly.pdbx_strand_id
1 'polypeptide(L)'
;MSAALGSERIWRTSDWYVVRARRDAVLLGGAALAIASAYAAAIVLTGGDPRLLVPPAAILMVLAVCVHPVVGLYLVFGAALLFEQFPIPGLTPLTSQAPIYQNLSQFTPIPLRLSLLDLLILLTYASWFARRLAGERLGARMGPFGWPVLLYLSVFAVGMVIGAARGGAWDPVVALNEIREPAHVCLMYFLAANLVRDRTQLTAVLAVFMALVGVKALQGVGNYGESLKLAYDLDAVTSHEDVVFFDVAIGLAVVAALLGIRTKLAYALFALQPVILGAELFTERRVAFIALGTIAFAITLLALAGTPRRG
;
A
#
# COMPACT_ATOMS: atom_id res chain seq x y z
N MET A 1 2.70 -12.88 71.97
CA MET A 1 3.12 -13.59 70.75
C MET A 1 2.91 -12.66 69.57
N SER A 2 3.97 -11.97 69.14
CA SER A 2 4.00 -11.09 67.98
C SER A 2 4.74 -11.82 66.87
N ALA A 3 4.03 -12.20 65.81
CA ALA A 3 4.64 -12.78 64.62
C ALA A 3 4.83 -11.66 63.60
N ALA A 4 6.07 -11.17 63.48
CA ALA A 4 6.47 -10.19 62.49
C ALA A 4 6.49 -10.83 61.10
N LEU A 5 5.50 -10.51 60.27
CA LEU A 5 5.54 -10.73 58.81
C LEU A 5 6.36 -9.61 58.16
N GLY A 6 7.67 -9.68 58.31
CA GLY A 6 8.62 -8.82 57.57
C GLY A 6 8.99 -9.47 56.24
N SER A 7 8.17 -9.32 55.20
CA SER A 7 8.65 -9.54 53.84
C SER A 7 9.44 -8.31 53.41
N GLU A 8 10.76 -8.31 53.64
CA GLU A 8 11.65 -7.29 53.09
C GLU A 8 11.55 -7.31 51.57
N ARG A 9 10.84 -6.32 50.99
CA ARG A 9 11.02 -5.99 49.58
C ARG A 9 12.38 -5.34 49.46
N ILE A 10 13.39 -6.15 49.17
CA ILE A 10 14.73 -5.69 48.81
C ILE A 10 14.58 -4.81 47.57
N TRP A 11 14.66 -3.50 47.76
CA TRP A 11 14.69 -2.53 46.67
C TRP A 11 16.00 -2.72 45.89
N ARG A 12 15.88 -3.11 44.63
CA ARG A 12 17.04 -3.31 43.75
C ARG A 12 17.75 -1.98 43.52
N THR A 13 19.06 -1.96 43.74
CA THR A 13 19.90 -0.78 43.53
C THR A 13 20.02 -0.41 42.06
N SER A 14 20.30 0.86 41.75
CA SER A 14 20.54 1.35 40.39
C SER A 14 21.59 0.53 39.65
N ASP A 15 22.62 0.06 40.34
CA ASP A 15 23.72 -0.72 39.78
C ASP A 15 23.27 -2.07 39.24
N TRP A 16 22.28 -2.70 39.88
CA TRP A 16 21.71 -3.95 39.41
C TRP A 16 21.00 -3.79 38.06
N TYR A 17 20.30 -2.66 37.87
CA TYR A 17 19.65 -2.34 36.58
C TYR A 17 20.68 -2.03 35.48
N VAL A 18 21.75 -1.31 35.82
CA VAL A 18 22.83 -0.97 34.86
C VAL A 18 23.57 -2.22 34.40
N VAL A 19 23.94 -3.12 35.32
CA VAL A 19 24.64 -4.37 34.99
C VAL A 19 23.75 -5.30 34.15
N ARG A 20 22.47 -5.43 34.50
CA ARG A 20 21.53 -6.24 33.73
C ARG A 20 21.26 -5.67 32.34
N ALA A 21 21.02 -4.37 32.22
CA ALA A 21 20.84 -3.71 30.92
C ALA A 21 22.08 -3.87 30.03
N ARG A 22 23.28 -3.76 30.61
CA ARG A 22 24.54 -3.96 29.87
C ARG A 22 24.72 -5.42 29.42
N ARG A 23 24.36 -6.40 30.26
CA ARG A 23 24.40 -7.83 29.90
C ARG A 23 23.41 -8.16 28.80
N ASP A 24 22.18 -7.69 28.92
CA ASP A 24 21.13 -7.93 27.94
C ASP A 24 21.48 -7.27 26.59
N ALA A 25 22.05 -6.06 26.60
CA ALA A 25 22.55 -5.39 25.39
C ALA A 25 23.72 -6.15 24.73
N VAL A 26 24.66 -6.69 25.51
CA VAL A 26 25.77 -7.49 24.98
C VAL A 26 25.27 -8.81 24.39
N LEU A 27 24.32 -9.49 25.04
CA LEU A 27 23.73 -10.73 24.53
C LEU A 27 22.93 -10.48 23.25
N LEU A 28 22.13 -9.41 23.21
CA LEU A 28 21.39 -9.01 22.00
C LEU A 28 22.32 -8.61 20.87
N GLY A 29 23.36 -7.84 21.15
CA GLY A 29 24.38 -7.46 20.17
C GLY A 29 25.13 -8.68 19.62
N GLY A 30 25.52 -9.61 20.48
CA GLY A 30 26.17 -10.86 20.09
C GLY A 30 25.26 -11.74 19.23
N ALA A 31 23.99 -11.90 19.61
CA ALA A 31 23.01 -12.64 18.82
C ALA A 31 22.75 -12.00 17.45
N ALA A 32 22.60 -10.67 17.39
CA ALA A 32 22.42 -9.94 16.15
C ALA A 32 23.63 -10.11 15.21
N LEU A 33 24.85 -10.03 15.74
CA LEU A 33 26.08 -10.22 14.97
C LEU A 33 26.22 -11.66 14.47
N ALA A 34 25.85 -12.66 15.28
CA ALA A 34 25.87 -14.06 14.89
C ALA A 34 24.87 -14.34 13.76
N ILE A 35 23.65 -13.80 13.86
CA ILE A 35 22.61 -13.92 12.82
C ILE A 35 23.08 -13.22 11.53
N ALA A 36 23.60 -12.00 11.63
CA ALA A 36 24.10 -11.25 10.47
C ALA A 36 25.27 -11.97 9.78
N SER A 37 26.21 -12.51 10.56
CA SER A 37 27.34 -13.29 10.05
C SER A 37 26.89 -14.58 9.36
N ALA A 38 25.94 -15.31 9.95
CA ALA A 38 25.37 -16.50 9.34
C ALA A 38 24.64 -16.19 8.03
N TYR A 39 23.93 -15.06 7.98
CA TYR A 39 23.24 -14.59 6.79
C TYR A 39 24.22 -14.22 5.67
N ALA A 40 25.27 -13.47 6.01
CA ALA A 40 26.33 -13.11 5.07
C ALA A 40 27.03 -14.36 4.51
N ALA A 41 27.35 -15.33 5.37
CA ALA A 41 27.94 -16.60 4.96
C ALA A 41 27.01 -17.38 4.01
N ALA A 42 25.70 -17.46 4.32
CA ALA A 42 24.73 -18.13 3.45
C ALA A 42 24.61 -17.46 2.06
N ILE A 43 24.62 -16.12 1.99
CA ILE A 43 24.62 -15.38 0.73
C ILE A 43 25.87 -15.67 -0.09
N VAL A 44 27.05 -15.66 0.54
CA VAL A 44 28.31 -15.98 -0.15
C VAL A 44 28.32 -17.43 -0.64
N LEU A 45 27.90 -18.38 0.19
CA LEU A 45 27.88 -19.82 -0.14
C LEU A 45 26.88 -20.18 -1.25
N THR A 46 25.84 -19.38 -1.45
CA THR A 46 24.83 -19.58 -2.51
C THR A 46 25.15 -18.80 -3.79
N GLY A 47 26.34 -18.18 -3.88
CA GLY A 47 26.72 -17.38 -5.04
C GLY A 47 25.93 -16.08 -5.18
N GLY A 48 25.35 -15.58 -4.08
CA GLY A 48 24.57 -14.35 -4.06
C GLY A 48 23.10 -14.51 -4.44
N ASP A 49 22.46 -15.66 -4.14
CA ASP A 49 21.03 -15.84 -4.43
C ASP A 49 20.20 -14.74 -3.73
N PRO A 50 19.54 -13.82 -4.48
CA PRO A 50 18.78 -12.72 -3.91
C PRO A 50 17.56 -13.18 -3.10
N ARG A 51 17.11 -14.43 -3.27
CA ARG A 51 16.00 -15.00 -2.49
C ARG A 51 16.29 -15.07 -1.00
N LEU A 52 17.57 -15.17 -0.63
CA LEU A 52 17.97 -15.07 0.76
C LEU A 52 17.62 -13.70 1.34
N LEU A 53 17.50 -12.62 0.57
CA LEU A 53 17.12 -11.32 1.14
C LEU A 53 15.64 -11.25 1.56
N VAL A 54 14.81 -12.22 1.16
CA VAL A 54 13.36 -12.18 1.40
C VAL A 54 13.00 -12.27 2.90
N PRO A 55 13.47 -13.26 3.68
CA PRO A 55 13.15 -13.33 5.11
C PRO A 55 13.55 -12.08 5.94
N PRO A 56 14.78 -11.53 5.85
CA PRO A 56 15.14 -10.35 6.63
C PRO A 56 14.36 -9.12 6.15
N ALA A 57 14.11 -8.96 4.86
CA ALA A 57 13.26 -7.89 4.35
C ALA A 57 11.83 -8.00 4.91
N ALA A 58 11.26 -9.21 4.95
CA ALA A 58 9.94 -9.45 5.52
C ALA A 58 9.90 -9.16 7.04
N ILE A 59 10.93 -9.57 7.79
CA ILE A 59 11.02 -9.27 9.23
C ILE A 59 11.12 -7.76 9.46
N LEU A 60 11.99 -7.06 8.73
CA LEU A 60 12.13 -5.60 8.83
C LEU A 60 10.83 -4.90 8.48
N MET A 61 10.13 -5.36 7.44
CA MET A 61 8.81 -4.85 7.07
C MET A 61 7.81 -5.04 8.21
N VAL A 62 7.71 -6.25 8.78
CA VAL A 62 6.79 -6.54 9.89
C VAL A 62 7.11 -5.66 11.09
N LEU A 63 8.38 -5.55 11.47
CA LEU A 63 8.81 -4.69 12.57
C LEU A 63 8.48 -3.22 12.30
N ALA A 64 8.75 -2.72 11.10
CA ALA A 64 8.45 -1.34 10.72
C ALA A 64 6.94 -1.05 10.79
N VAL A 65 6.08 -1.97 10.35
CA VAL A 65 4.61 -1.83 10.44
C VAL A 65 4.13 -1.91 11.88
N CYS A 66 4.69 -2.81 12.70
CA CYS A 66 4.33 -2.94 14.11
C CYS A 66 4.73 -1.71 14.93
N VAL A 67 5.89 -1.11 14.65
CA VAL A 67 6.37 0.10 15.35
C VAL A 67 5.65 1.34 14.81
N HIS A 68 5.46 1.43 13.50
CA HIS A 68 4.86 2.56 12.81
C HIS A 68 3.80 2.09 11.80
N PRO A 69 2.53 1.92 12.20
CA PRO A 69 1.48 1.40 11.31
C PRO A 69 1.26 2.22 10.03
N VAL A 70 1.60 3.51 10.04
CA VAL A 70 1.56 4.35 8.82
C VAL A 70 2.48 3.83 7.71
N VAL A 71 3.58 3.14 8.05
CA VAL A 71 4.45 2.49 7.06
C VAL A 71 3.70 1.40 6.31
N GLY A 72 2.84 0.64 7.01
CA GLY A 72 2.00 -0.38 6.39
C GLY A 72 1.06 0.21 5.35
N LEU A 73 0.46 1.37 5.64
CA LEU A 73 -0.35 2.11 4.66
C LEU A 73 0.46 2.46 3.41
N TYR A 74 1.69 2.97 3.56
CA TYR A 74 2.55 3.32 2.42
C TYR A 74 2.96 2.10 1.61
N LEU A 75 3.23 0.98 2.27
CA LEU A 75 3.61 -0.26 1.60
C LEU A 75 2.44 -0.85 0.82
N VAL A 76 1.23 -0.88 1.39
CA VAL A 76 0.03 -1.36 0.65
C VAL A 76 -0.26 -0.43 -0.52
N PHE A 77 -0.25 0.89 -0.29
CA PHE A 77 -0.50 1.87 -1.33
C PHE A 77 0.57 1.80 -2.44
N GLY A 78 1.84 1.64 -2.08
CA GLY A 78 2.92 1.49 -3.04
C GLY A 78 2.85 0.17 -3.81
N ALA A 79 2.49 -0.93 -3.14
CA ALA A 79 2.28 -2.22 -3.80
C ALA A 79 1.13 -2.13 -4.81
N ALA A 80 0.04 -1.45 -4.45
CA ALA A 80 -1.12 -1.22 -5.32
C ALA A 80 -0.78 -0.43 -6.59
N LEU A 81 0.16 0.51 -6.51
CA LEU A 81 0.60 1.32 -7.65
C LEU A 81 1.66 0.63 -8.50
N LEU A 82 2.52 -0.19 -7.88
CA LEU A 82 3.72 -0.69 -8.55
C LEU A 82 3.50 -2.06 -9.21
N PHE A 83 2.81 -2.99 -8.56
CA PHE A 83 2.66 -4.35 -9.05
C PHE A 83 1.39 -4.52 -9.87
N GLU A 84 1.49 -5.30 -10.95
CA GLU A 84 0.35 -5.56 -11.84
C GLU A 84 -0.63 -6.51 -11.15
N GLN A 85 -1.91 -6.15 -11.17
CA GLN A 85 -2.97 -7.09 -10.79
C GLN A 85 -3.31 -8.02 -11.97
N PHE A 86 -3.27 -7.48 -13.18
CA PHE A 86 -3.62 -8.19 -14.40
C PHE A 86 -2.42 -8.31 -15.34
N PRO A 87 -2.25 -9.46 -16.02
CA PRO A 87 -1.18 -9.61 -17.00
C PRO A 87 -1.42 -8.69 -18.21
N ILE A 88 -0.34 -8.20 -18.78
CA ILE A 88 -0.35 -7.44 -20.05
C ILE A 88 -0.06 -8.45 -21.17
N PRO A 89 -1.03 -8.81 -22.03
CA PRO A 89 -0.80 -9.80 -23.07
C PRO A 89 0.38 -9.42 -23.97
N GLY A 90 1.28 -10.37 -24.22
CA GLY A 90 2.47 -10.16 -25.06
C GLY A 90 3.67 -9.50 -24.36
N LEU A 91 3.53 -9.07 -23.10
CA LEU A 91 4.59 -8.43 -22.33
C LEU A 91 4.77 -9.09 -20.95
N THR A 92 5.99 -9.05 -20.42
CA THR A 92 6.31 -9.63 -19.10
C THR A 92 7.10 -8.65 -18.23
N PRO A 93 6.52 -7.50 -17.87
CA PRO A 93 7.23 -6.51 -17.06
C PRO A 93 7.59 -7.09 -15.70
N LEU A 94 8.69 -6.63 -15.11
CA LEU A 94 9.19 -7.12 -13.82
C LEU A 94 8.12 -7.05 -12.70
N THR A 95 7.29 -6.02 -12.75
CA THR A 95 6.17 -5.74 -11.83
C THR A 95 5.02 -6.74 -11.93
N SER A 96 4.91 -7.50 -13.02
CA SER A 96 3.91 -8.58 -13.19
C SER A 96 4.37 -9.93 -12.62
N GLN A 97 5.67 -10.07 -12.32
CA GLN A 97 6.25 -11.35 -11.92
C GLN A 97 6.08 -11.63 -10.42
N ALA A 98 5.73 -10.61 -9.62
CA ALA A 98 5.52 -10.76 -8.19
C ALA A 98 4.07 -11.20 -7.90
N PRO A 99 3.84 -12.33 -7.18
CA PRO A 99 2.50 -12.85 -6.90
C PRO A 99 1.81 -12.11 -5.73
N ILE A 100 1.80 -10.77 -5.76
CA ILE A 100 1.35 -9.93 -4.64
C ILE A 100 -0.16 -10.08 -4.37
N TYR A 101 -0.96 -10.16 -5.43
CA TYR A 101 -2.43 -10.29 -5.37
C TYR A 101 -2.91 -11.75 -5.37
N GLN A 102 -2.02 -12.70 -5.68
CA GLN A 102 -2.35 -14.13 -5.71
C GLN A 102 -2.47 -14.68 -4.30
N ASN A 103 -3.38 -15.64 -4.11
CA ASN A 103 -3.51 -16.32 -2.83
C ASN A 103 -2.23 -17.12 -2.53
N LEU A 104 -1.77 -17.13 -1.28
CA LEU A 104 -0.58 -17.91 -0.89
C LEU A 104 -0.71 -19.39 -1.27
N SER A 105 -1.92 -19.95 -1.22
CA SER A 105 -2.20 -21.32 -1.63
C SER A 105 -1.99 -21.60 -3.12
N GLN A 106 -1.84 -20.58 -3.98
CA GLN A 106 -1.62 -20.76 -5.42
C GLN A 106 -0.14 -20.98 -5.77
N PHE A 107 0.78 -20.48 -4.94
CA PHE A 107 2.22 -20.55 -5.21
C PHE A 107 3.05 -21.08 -4.04
N THR A 108 2.41 -21.44 -2.92
CA THR A 108 3.06 -22.09 -1.77
C THR A 108 2.23 -23.28 -1.28
N PRO A 109 2.84 -24.23 -0.53
CA PRO A 109 2.11 -25.33 0.11
C PRO A 109 1.16 -24.89 1.24
N ILE A 110 1.15 -23.62 1.61
CA ILE A 110 0.36 -23.11 2.72
C ILE A 110 -1.10 -22.95 2.26
N PRO A 111 -2.09 -23.62 2.88
CA PRO A 111 -3.49 -23.57 2.45
C PRO A 111 -4.19 -22.27 2.85
N LEU A 112 -3.52 -21.13 2.72
CA LEU A 112 -4.02 -19.81 3.08
C LEU A 112 -4.55 -19.10 1.83
N ARG A 113 -5.84 -18.77 1.85
CA ARG A 113 -6.55 -18.10 0.76
C ARG A 113 -6.48 -16.56 0.85
N LEU A 114 -5.39 -16.07 1.43
CA LEU A 114 -5.07 -14.66 1.52
C LEU A 114 -3.85 -14.40 0.66
N SER A 115 -3.86 -13.26 -0.01
CA SER A 115 -2.73 -12.73 -0.77
C SER A 115 -1.71 -12.05 0.14
N LEU A 116 -0.52 -11.75 -0.41
CA LEU A 116 0.49 -10.98 0.33
C LEU A 116 -0.04 -9.59 0.69
N LEU A 117 -0.83 -8.99 -0.20
CA LEU A 117 -1.48 -7.70 0.04
C LEU A 117 -2.50 -7.79 1.18
N ASP A 118 -3.34 -8.84 1.21
CA ASP A 118 -4.30 -9.07 2.29
C ASP A 118 -3.59 -9.14 3.65
N LEU A 119 -2.51 -9.91 3.72
CA LEU A 119 -1.74 -10.07 4.95
C LEU A 119 -1.12 -8.76 5.41
N LEU A 120 -0.63 -7.94 4.49
CA LEU A 120 -0.06 -6.63 4.81
C LEU A 120 -1.14 -5.65 5.32
N ILE A 121 -2.33 -5.64 4.71
CA ILE A 121 -3.47 -4.85 5.18
C ILE A 121 -3.88 -5.30 6.60
N LEU A 122 -4.03 -6.61 6.81
CA LEU A 122 -4.39 -7.18 8.11
C LEU A 122 -3.34 -6.88 9.19
N LEU A 123 -2.05 -7.00 8.87
CA LEU A 123 -0.95 -6.64 9.76
C LEU A 123 -0.99 -5.15 10.14
N THR A 124 -1.23 -4.28 9.15
CA THR A 124 -1.33 -2.84 9.37
C THR A 124 -2.50 -2.50 10.29
N TYR A 125 -3.65 -3.14 10.08
CA TYR A 125 -4.82 -2.98 10.92
C TYR A 125 -4.60 -3.52 12.33
N ALA A 126 -3.99 -4.72 12.45
CA ALA A 126 -3.66 -5.32 13.74
C ALA A 126 -2.67 -4.46 14.53
N SER A 127 -1.65 -3.90 13.88
CA SER A 127 -0.70 -2.95 14.47
C SER A 127 -1.41 -1.71 15.00
N TRP A 128 -2.25 -1.08 14.17
CA TRP A 128 -3.06 0.08 14.60
C TRP A 128 -3.97 -0.26 15.79
N PHE A 129 -4.64 -1.41 15.75
CA PHE A 129 -5.57 -1.84 16.79
C PHE A 129 -4.85 -2.17 18.11
N ALA A 130 -3.72 -2.87 18.05
CA ALA A 130 -2.91 -3.18 19.22
C ALA A 130 -2.42 -1.92 19.94
N ARG A 131 -2.00 -0.90 19.18
CA ARG A 131 -1.59 0.40 19.76
C ARG A 131 -2.75 1.13 20.42
N ARG A 132 -3.94 1.04 19.86
CA ARG A 132 -5.16 1.57 20.49
C ARG A 132 -5.48 0.84 21.80
N LEU A 133 -5.36 -0.49 21.85
CA LEU A 133 -5.56 -1.27 23.07
C LEU A 133 -4.49 -0.96 24.13
N ALA A 134 -3.27 -0.65 23.71
CA ALA A 134 -2.17 -0.24 24.60
C ALA A 134 -2.35 1.16 25.23
N GLY A 135 -3.52 1.79 25.05
CA GLY A 135 -3.87 3.06 25.69
C GLY A 135 -3.32 4.29 24.98
N GLU A 136 -2.74 4.13 23.78
CA GLU A 136 -2.47 5.29 22.95
C GLU A 136 -3.80 5.96 22.56
N ARG A 137 -3.87 7.30 22.66
CA ARG A 137 -5.06 8.09 22.36
C ARG A 137 -5.33 8.20 20.84
N LEU A 138 -5.34 7.05 20.16
CA LEU A 138 -5.74 6.89 18.78
C LEU A 138 -7.27 6.78 18.73
N GLY A 139 -7.95 7.93 18.63
CA GLY A 139 -9.39 7.94 18.38
C GLY A 139 -9.70 7.34 17.01
N ALA A 140 -10.63 6.38 16.94
CA ALA A 140 -11.16 5.92 15.66
C ALA A 140 -11.96 7.03 15.00
N ARG A 141 -11.57 7.38 13.78
CA ARG A 141 -12.25 8.38 12.97
C ARG A 141 -12.81 7.70 11.73
N MET A 142 -14.06 8.03 11.45
CA MET A 142 -14.73 7.66 10.21
C MET A 142 -14.24 8.52 9.03
N GLY A 143 -13.70 9.71 9.29
CA GLY A 143 -13.36 10.68 8.24
C GLY A 143 -14.62 11.26 7.55
N PRO A 144 -14.43 12.19 6.59
CA PRO A 144 -15.56 12.87 5.92
C PRO A 144 -16.45 11.95 5.08
N PHE A 145 -15.90 10.84 4.59
CA PHE A 145 -16.57 9.89 3.70
C PHE A 145 -16.86 8.54 4.39
N GLY A 146 -16.74 8.45 5.71
CA GLY A 146 -16.90 7.17 6.40
C GLY A 146 -18.27 6.53 6.23
N TRP A 147 -19.36 7.31 6.28
CA TRP A 147 -20.70 6.80 6.01
C TRP A 147 -20.89 6.33 4.56
N PRO A 148 -20.54 7.13 3.53
CA PRO A 148 -20.53 6.64 2.15
C PRO A 148 -19.73 5.35 1.94
N VAL A 149 -18.54 5.23 2.55
CA VAL A 149 -17.68 4.04 2.43
C VAL A 149 -18.32 2.83 3.11
N LEU A 150 -18.92 3.00 4.29
CA LEU A 150 -19.67 1.91 4.93
C LEU A 150 -20.89 1.50 4.11
N LEU A 151 -21.62 2.46 3.55
CA LEU A 151 -22.76 2.18 2.68
C LEU A 151 -22.31 1.38 1.45
N TYR A 152 -21.21 1.78 0.81
CA TYR A 152 -20.61 1.04 -0.30
C TYR A 152 -20.32 -0.41 0.08
N LEU A 153 -19.63 -0.67 1.20
CA LEU A 153 -19.37 -2.03 1.68
C LEU A 153 -20.66 -2.81 1.97
N SER A 154 -21.67 -2.13 2.54
CA SER A 154 -22.94 -2.76 2.92
C SER A 154 -23.71 -3.26 1.70
N VAL A 155 -23.58 -2.63 0.53
CA VAL A 155 -24.23 -3.10 -0.71
C VAL A 155 -23.75 -4.50 -1.08
N PHE A 156 -22.45 -4.79 -0.95
CA PHE A 156 -21.91 -6.13 -1.21
C PHE A 156 -22.37 -7.14 -0.17
N ALA A 157 -22.38 -6.76 1.11
CA ALA A 157 -22.89 -7.62 2.18
C ALA A 157 -24.38 -7.96 1.98
N VAL A 158 -25.21 -6.97 1.66
CA VAL A 158 -26.63 -7.16 1.36
C VAL A 158 -26.83 -7.98 0.10
N GLY A 159 -26.05 -7.73 -0.96
CA GLY A 159 -26.08 -8.51 -2.20
C GLY A 159 -25.81 -10.00 -1.95
N MET A 160 -24.80 -10.31 -1.13
CA MET A 160 -24.49 -11.68 -0.71
C MET A 160 -25.62 -12.32 0.08
N VAL A 161 -26.22 -11.60 1.04
CA VAL A 161 -27.37 -12.10 1.82
C VAL A 161 -28.57 -12.38 0.92
N ILE A 162 -28.88 -11.48 -0.01
CA ILE A 162 -29.98 -11.66 -0.99
C ILE A 162 -29.70 -12.86 -1.89
N GLY A 163 -28.46 -13.01 -2.38
CA GLY A 163 -28.05 -14.14 -3.22
C GLY A 163 -28.23 -15.48 -2.50
N ALA A 164 -27.78 -15.57 -1.25
CA ALA A 164 -27.97 -16.75 -0.41
C ALA A 164 -29.45 -17.03 -0.13
N ALA A 165 -30.24 -16.00 0.19
CA ALA A 165 -31.67 -16.13 0.46
C ALA A 165 -32.49 -16.58 -0.77
N ARG A 166 -32.04 -16.25 -1.98
CA ARG A 166 -32.66 -16.69 -3.26
C ARG A 166 -32.25 -18.09 -3.69
N GLY A 167 -31.55 -18.84 -2.84
CA GLY A 167 -31.12 -20.21 -3.12
C GLY A 167 -29.82 -20.31 -3.91
N GLY A 168 -29.02 -19.25 -3.98
CA GLY A 168 -27.66 -19.33 -4.53
C GLY A 168 -26.81 -20.31 -3.72
N ALA A 169 -26.05 -21.16 -4.41
CA ALA A 169 -25.12 -22.07 -3.75
C ALA A 169 -24.04 -21.25 -3.03
N TRP A 170 -24.01 -21.34 -1.69
CA TRP A 170 -23.03 -20.62 -0.89
C TRP A 170 -21.63 -21.20 -1.10
N ASP A 171 -20.75 -20.43 -1.73
CA ASP A 171 -19.33 -20.74 -1.85
C ASP A 171 -18.49 -19.63 -1.18
N PRO A 172 -17.79 -19.92 -0.07
CA PRO A 172 -16.97 -18.92 0.62
C PRO A 172 -15.77 -18.44 -0.22
N VAL A 173 -15.31 -19.22 -1.21
CA VAL A 173 -14.24 -18.79 -2.13
C VAL A 173 -14.75 -17.68 -3.03
N VAL A 174 -15.91 -17.91 -3.65
CA VAL A 174 -16.55 -16.94 -4.54
C VAL A 174 -16.89 -15.68 -3.73
N ALA A 175 -17.53 -15.85 -2.57
CA ALA A 175 -17.85 -14.72 -1.69
C ALA A 175 -16.61 -13.90 -1.30
N LEU A 176 -15.50 -14.57 -0.95
CA LEU A 176 -14.25 -13.87 -0.63
C LEU A 176 -13.68 -13.11 -1.82
N ASN A 177 -13.68 -13.72 -3.01
CA ASN A 177 -13.16 -13.08 -4.22
C ASN A 177 -13.99 -11.85 -4.62
N GLU A 178 -15.32 -11.93 -4.49
CA GLU A 178 -16.23 -10.82 -4.82
C GLU A 178 -16.11 -9.64 -3.83
N ILE A 179 -15.94 -9.91 -2.52
CA ILE A 179 -15.84 -8.84 -1.52
C ILE A 179 -14.42 -8.28 -1.37
N ARG A 180 -13.39 -8.97 -1.87
CA ARG A 180 -11.98 -8.63 -1.60
C ARG A 180 -11.64 -7.18 -1.96
N GLU A 181 -11.84 -6.81 -3.22
CA GLU A 181 -11.49 -5.47 -3.70
C GLU A 181 -12.35 -4.36 -3.04
N PRO A 182 -13.68 -4.51 -2.91
CA PRO A 182 -14.49 -3.58 -2.11
C PRO A 182 -14.03 -3.46 -0.66
N ALA A 183 -13.66 -4.57 -0.02
CA ALA A 183 -13.16 -4.58 1.34
C ALA A 183 -11.80 -3.87 1.44
N HIS A 184 -10.89 -4.06 0.49
CA HIS A 184 -9.61 -3.35 0.44
C HIS A 184 -9.82 -1.84 0.42
N VAL A 185 -10.71 -1.34 -0.44
CA VAL A 185 -11.04 0.11 -0.49
C VAL A 185 -11.51 0.61 0.87
N CYS A 186 -12.41 -0.12 1.54
CA CYS A 186 -12.96 0.29 2.82
C CYS A 186 -11.92 0.24 3.95
N LEU A 187 -11.11 -0.82 3.99
CA LEU A 187 -10.03 -0.99 4.97
C LEU A 187 -8.96 0.07 4.78
N MET A 188 -8.53 0.33 3.53
CA MET A 188 -7.53 1.33 3.21
C MET A 188 -8.03 2.75 3.48
N TYR A 189 -9.30 3.03 3.20
CA TYR A 189 -9.91 4.29 3.59
C TYR A 189 -9.89 4.48 5.11
N PHE A 190 -10.31 3.46 5.86
CA PHE A 190 -10.30 3.50 7.32
C PHE A 190 -8.88 3.71 7.88
N LEU A 191 -7.90 2.95 7.36
CA LEU A 191 -6.50 3.08 7.76
C LEU A 191 -5.97 4.47 7.43
N ALA A 192 -6.22 5.00 6.23
CA ALA A 192 -5.80 6.34 5.85
C ALA A 192 -6.41 7.42 6.76
N ALA A 193 -7.72 7.36 7.03
CA ALA A 193 -8.42 8.29 7.91
C ALA A 193 -7.92 8.25 9.37
N ASN A 194 -7.28 7.15 9.78
CA ASN A 194 -6.77 6.94 11.14
C ASN A 194 -5.26 7.10 11.31
N LEU A 195 -4.48 6.85 10.26
CA LEU A 195 -3.02 6.87 10.28
C LEU A 195 -2.44 8.15 9.71
N VAL A 196 -3.08 8.78 8.72
CA VAL A 196 -2.63 10.05 8.14
C VAL A 196 -3.20 11.20 8.98
N ARG A 197 -2.34 11.79 9.80
CA ARG A 197 -2.68 12.83 10.80
C ARG A 197 -2.03 14.16 10.52
N ASP A 198 -0.86 14.16 9.89
CA ASP A 198 -0.07 15.36 9.67
C ASP A 198 0.25 15.59 8.18
N ARG A 199 0.70 16.82 7.89
CA ARG A 199 1.06 17.22 6.53
C ARG A 199 2.26 16.44 6.01
N THR A 200 3.16 15.99 6.88
CA THR A 200 4.34 15.22 6.49
C THR A 200 3.94 13.86 5.94
N GLN A 201 3.01 13.18 6.61
CA GLN A 201 2.45 11.91 6.17
C GLN A 201 1.67 12.05 4.87
N LEU A 202 0.84 13.09 4.75
CA LEU A 202 0.16 13.38 3.49
C LEU A 202 1.16 13.66 2.35
N THR A 203 2.20 14.45 2.63
CA THR A 203 3.27 14.72 1.66
C THR A 203 4.01 13.44 1.28
N ALA A 204 4.22 12.52 2.22
CA ALA A 204 4.82 11.22 1.96
C ALA A 204 3.94 10.35 1.05
N VAL A 205 2.62 10.29 1.30
CA VAL A 205 1.68 9.59 0.40
C VAL A 205 1.75 10.17 -1.02
N LEU A 206 1.72 11.49 -1.16
CA LEU A 206 1.84 12.15 -2.46
C LEU A 206 3.20 11.88 -3.11
N ALA A 207 4.29 11.90 -2.34
CA ALA A 207 5.63 11.59 -2.82
C ALA A 207 5.74 10.15 -3.34
N VAL A 208 5.22 9.18 -2.58
CA VAL A 208 5.14 7.77 -3.00
C VAL A 208 4.30 7.64 -4.27
N PHE A 209 3.14 8.30 -4.32
CA PHE A 209 2.28 8.29 -5.50
C PHE A 209 3.03 8.76 -6.75
N MET A 210 3.59 9.98 -6.76
CA MET A 210 4.23 10.47 -7.98
C MET A 210 5.49 9.67 -8.34
N ALA A 211 6.27 9.22 -7.35
CA ALA A 211 7.47 8.43 -7.61
C ALA A 211 7.12 7.12 -8.31
N LEU A 212 6.13 6.39 -7.80
CA LEU A 212 5.72 5.10 -8.37
C LEU A 212 4.96 5.25 -9.68
N VAL A 213 4.09 6.26 -9.81
CA VAL A 213 3.45 6.57 -11.09
C VAL A 213 4.49 6.97 -12.13
N GLY A 214 5.54 7.70 -11.75
CA GLY A 214 6.68 8.00 -12.64
C GLY A 214 7.42 6.74 -13.09
N VAL A 215 7.67 5.79 -12.18
CA VAL A 215 8.25 4.48 -12.52
C VAL A 215 7.35 3.71 -13.49
N LYS A 216 6.04 3.68 -13.25
CA LYS A 216 5.06 3.02 -14.12
C LYS A 216 4.95 3.68 -15.48
N ALA A 217 5.03 5.00 -15.56
CA ALA A 217 5.06 5.71 -16.83
C ALA A 217 6.33 5.39 -17.63
N LEU A 218 7.49 5.33 -16.98
CA LEU A 218 8.74 4.89 -17.61
C LEU A 218 8.64 3.43 -18.08
N GLN A 219 8.05 2.54 -17.27
CA GLN A 219 7.77 1.17 -17.67
C GLN A 219 6.87 1.12 -18.90
N GLY A 220 5.79 1.92 -18.94
CA GLY A 220 4.89 2.00 -20.10
C GLY A 220 5.60 2.45 -21.38
N VAL A 221 6.48 3.45 -21.30
CA VAL A 221 7.33 3.86 -22.44
C VAL A 221 8.29 2.75 -22.86
N GLY A 222 8.89 2.03 -21.91
CA GLY A 222 9.76 0.89 -22.19
C GLY A 222 9.02 -0.26 -22.87
N ASN A 223 7.84 -0.61 -22.35
CA ASN A 223 6.94 -1.61 -22.90
C ASN A 223 6.52 -1.27 -24.33
N TYR A 224 6.26 0.01 -24.63
CA TYR A 224 6.00 0.44 -26.00
C TYR A 224 7.20 0.16 -26.92
N GLY A 225 8.42 0.47 -26.49
CA GLY A 225 9.64 0.12 -27.24
C GLY A 225 9.84 -1.38 -27.46
N GLU A 226 9.37 -2.22 -26.54
CA GLU A 226 9.34 -3.68 -26.72
C GLU A 226 8.24 -4.13 -27.68
N SER A 227 7.06 -3.50 -27.61
CA SER A 227 5.93 -3.82 -28.49
C SER A 227 6.26 -3.60 -29.97
N LEU A 228 7.06 -2.58 -30.30
CA LEU A 228 7.53 -2.31 -31.67
C LEU A 228 8.40 -3.43 -32.27
N LYS A 229 8.90 -4.37 -31.44
CA LYS A 229 9.70 -5.52 -31.89
C LYS A 229 8.83 -6.74 -32.19
N LEU A 230 7.54 -6.71 -31.83
CA LEU A 230 6.61 -7.80 -32.09
C LEU A 230 6.09 -7.73 -33.53
N ALA A 231 5.77 -8.89 -34.09
CA ALA A 231 5.25 -8.99 -35.46
C ALA A 231 3.75 -8.65 -35.58
N TYR A 232 3.11 -8.29 -34.47
CA TYR A 232 1.70 -7.96 -34.35
C TYR A 232 1.54 -6.78 -33.39
N ASP A 233 0.51 -5.96 -33.61
CA ASP A 233 0.20 -4.83 -32.74
C ASP A 233 -0.43 -5.33 -31.43
N LEU A 234 0.02 -4.74 -30.32
CA LEU A 234 -0.59 -4.96 -29.01
C LEU A 234 -1.75 -4.00 -28.80
N ASP A 235 -2.85 -4.51 -28.25
CA ASP A 235 -4.02 -3.69 -27.88
C ASP A 235 -3.70 -2.66 -26.78
N ALA A 236 -2.67 -2.92 -25.95
CA ALA A 236 -2.19 -2.01 -24.92
C ALA A 236 -0.78 -2.37 -24.45
N VAL A 237 -0.01 -1.36 -24.06
CA VAL A 237 1.37 -1.50 -23.54
C VAL A 237 1.47 -1.34 -22.02
N THR A 238 0.36 -1.01 -21.36
CA THR A 238 0.22 -0.88 -19.91
C THR A 238 -1.02 -1.62 -19.40
N SER A 239 -1.07 -1.85 -18.08
CA SER A 239 -2.22 -2.49 -17.46
C SER A 239 -3.45 -1.57 -17.40
N HIS A 240 -4.61 -2.12 -17.11
CA HIS A 240 -5.87 -1.34 -17.10
C HIS A 240 -5.88 -0.29 -15.98
N GLU A 241 -5.25 -0.60 -14.86
CA GLU A 241 -5.12 0.25 -13.67
C GLU A 241 -4.15 1.43 -13.86
N ASP A 242 -3.12 1.27 -14.70
CA ASP A 242 -2.04 2.25 -14.85
C ASP A 242 -2.55 3.59 -15.35
N VAL A 243 -3.45 3.52 -16.32
CA VAL A 243 -4.16 4.67 -16.90
C VAL A 243 -4.87 5.49 -15.84
N VAL A 244 -5.55 4.84 -14.88
CA VAL A 244 -6.25 5.54 -13.80
C VAL A 244 -5.25 6.31 -12.94
N PHE A 245 -4.07 5.76 -12.71
CA PHE A 245 -3.02 6.45 -11.95
C PHE A 245 -2.40 7.61 -12.74
N PHE A 246 -2.19 7.45 -14.04
CA PHE A 246 -1.72 8.52 -14.94
C PHE A 246 -2.71 9.68 -14.97
N ASP A 247 -3.99 9.40 -15.16
CA ASP A 247 -5.08 10.37 -15.15
C ASP A 247 -5.17 11.16 -13.85
N VAL A 248 -5.06 10.48 -12.69
CA VAL A 248 -5.03 11.15 -11.39
C VAL A 248 -3.80 12.05 -11.26
N ALA A 249 -2.62 11.62 -11.73
CA ALA A 249 -1.41 12.43 -11.70
C ALA A 249 -1.51 13.67 -12.61
N ILE A 250 -2.09 13.53 -13.80
CA ILE A 250 -2.36 14.64 -14.73
C ILE A 250 -3.36 15.62 -14.09
N GLY A 251 -4.47 15.10 -13.54
CA GLY A 251 -5.47 15.90 -12.84
C GLY A 251 -4.88 16.68 -11.66
N LEU A 252 -4.03 16.05 -10.84
CA LEU A 252 -3.30 16.71 -9.76
C LEU A 252 -2.38 17.82 -10.27
N ALA A 253 -1.71 17.63 -11.41
CA ALA A 253 -0.87 18.65 -12.02
C ALA A 253 -1.70 19.86 -12.48
N VAL A 254 -2.84 19.61 -13.14
CA VAL A 254 -3.77 20.67 -13.56
C VAL A 254 -4.27 21.46 -12.37
N VAL A 255 -4.74 20.78 -11.31
CA VAL A 255 -5.20 21.44 -10.08
C VAL A 255 -4.07 22.24 -9.42
N ALA A 256 -2.87 21.68 -9.34
CA ALA A 256 -1.71 22.38 -8.78
C ALA A 256 -1.34 23.63 -9.58
N ALA A 257 -1.45 23.59 -10.91
CA ALA A 257 -1.21 24.72 -11.79
C ALA A 257 -2.28 25.81 -11.62
N LEU A 258 -3.56 25.42 -11.61
CA LEU A 258 -4.69 26.35 -11.41
C LEU A 258 -4.64 27.05 -10.06
N LEU A 259 -4.22 26.33 -9.01
CA LEU A 259 -4.08 26.88 -7.66
C LEU A 259 -2.74 27.59 -7.44
N GLY A 260 -1.82 27.59 -8.42
CA GLY A 260 -0.51 28.23 -8.30
C GLY A 260 0.39 27.61 -7.23
N ILE A 261 0.31 26.30 -7.00
CA ILE A 261 1.09 25.61 -5.97
C ILE A 261 2.55 25.50 -6.42
N ARG A 262 3.47 26.12 -5.65
CA ARG A 262 4.91 26.19 -5.97
C ARG A 262 5.78 25.43 -4.96
N THR A 263 5.43 24.18 -4.68
CA THR A 263 6.22 23.31 -3.80
C THR A 263 7.19 22.44 -4.61
N LYS A 264 8.25 21.93 -3.97
CA LYS A 264 9.16 20.94 -4.60
C LYS A 264 8.40 19.74 -5.18
N LEU A 265 7.35 19.32 -4.48
CA LEU A 265 6.47 18.24 -4.88
C LEU A 265 5.69 18.58 -6.16
N ALA A 266 5.12 19.78 -6.25
CA ALA A 266 4.44 20.24 -7.47
C ALA A 266 5.40 20.33 -8.67
N TYR A 267 6.62 20.84 -8.48
CA TYR A 267 7.62 20.86 -9.55
C TYR A 267 8.02 19.46 -10.02
N ALA A 268 8.18 18.50 -9.08
CA ALA A 268 8.43 17.11 -9.44
C ALA A 268 7.27 16.53 -10.26
N LEU A 269 6.03 16.79 -9.86
CA LEU A 269 4.84 16.37 -10.60
C LEU A 269 4.81 16.96 -12.02
N PHE A 270 5.11 18.26 -12.17
CA PHE A 270 5.19 18.91 -13.48
C PHE A 270 6.29 18.32 -14.36
N ALA A 271 7.46 18.04 -13.78
CA ALA A 271 8.58 17.45 -14.50
C ALA A 271 8.28 16.02 -15.00
N LEU A 272 7.42 15.28 -14.30
CA LEU A 272 6.99 13.94 -14.71
C LEU A 272 5.93 13.93 -15.83
N GLN A 273 5.21 15.05 -16.04
CA GLN A 273 4.09 15.10 -17.00
C GLN A 273 4.46 14.65 -18.42
N PRO A 274 5.61 15.04 -19.02
CA PRO A 274 5.94 14.59 -20.37
C PRO A 274 6.02 13.07 -20.50
N VAL A 275 6.54 12.38 -19.48
CA VAL A 275 6.65 10.92 -19.47
C VAL A 275 5.30 10.27 -19.22
N ILE A 276 4.51 10.81 -18.30
CA ILE A 276 3.15 10.31 -17.98
C ILE A 276 2.24 10.45 -19.21
N LEU A 277 2.20 11.63 -19.83
CA LEU A 277 1.41 11.86 -21.04
C LEU A 277 1.88 11.00 -22.21
N GLY A 278 3.19 10.80 -22.36
CA GLY A 278 3.72 9.89 -23.38
C GLY A 278 3.24 8.45 -23.17
N ALA A 279 3.35 7.92 -21.94
CA ALA A 279 2.87 6.59 -21.60
C ALA A 279 1.35 6.43 -21.81
N GLU A 280 0.58 7.46 -21.48
CA GLU A 280 -0.88 7.50 -21.68
C GLU A 280 -1.24 7.43 -23.17
N LEU A 281 -0.55 8.20 -24.01
CA LEU A 281 -0.77 8.21 -25.45
C LEU A 281 -0.40 6.86 -26.10
N PHE A 282 0.71 6.24 -25.69
CA PHE A 282 1.15 4.96 -26.23
C PHE A 282 0.27 3.78 -25.81
N THR A 283 -0.48 3.94 -24.73
CA THR A 283 -1.37 2.89 -24.21
C THR A 283 -2.62 2.72 -25.07
N GLU A 284 -3.02 3.74 -25.86
CA GLU A 284 -4.18 3.75 -26.77
C GLU A 284 -5.53 3.28 -26.17
N ARG A 285 -5.64 3.16 -24.84
CA ARG A 285 -6.85 2.71 -24.17
C ARG A 285 -7.92 3.80 -24.23
N ARG A 286 -9.03 3.55 -24.93
CA ARG A 286 -10.17 4.50 -24.98
C ARG A 286 -10.68 4.94 -23.61
N VAL A 287 -10.63 4.03 -22.63
CA VAL A 287 -11.07 4.29 -21.25
C VAL A 287 -10.24 5.40 -20.59
N ALA A 288 -8.96 5.51 -20.96
CA ALA A 288 -8.03 6.56 -20.55
C ALA A 288 -8.59 7.95 -20.86
N PHE A 289 -8.83 8.20 -22.14
CA PHE A 289 -9.28 9.50 -22.60
C PHE A 289 -10.66 9.88 -22.05
N ILE A 290 -11.53 8.90 -21.79
CA ILE A 290 -12.83 9.13 -21.16
C ILE A 290 -12.65 9.54 -19.69
N ALA A 291 -11.78 8.84 -18.94
CA ALA A 291 -11.50 9.15 -17.55
C ALA A 291 -10.81 10.53 -17.41
N LEU A 292 -9.82 10.83 -18.25
CA LEU A 292 -9.21 12.16 -18.33
C LEU A 292 -10.24 13.26 -18.61
N GLY A 293 -11.12 13.05 -19.58
CA GLY A 293 -12.21 13.98 -19.91
C GLY A 293 -13.16 14.19 -18.73
N THR A 294 -13.45 13.13 -17.98
CA THR A 294 -14.29 13.19 -16.76
C THR A 294 -13.62 14.00 -15.66
N ILE A 295 -12.30 13.82 -15.45
CA ILE A 295 -11.51 14.60 -14.48
C ILE A 295 -11.48 16.07 -14.89
N ALA A 296 -11.21 16.37 -16.16
CA ALA A 296 -11.19 17.74 -16.67
C ALA A 296 -12.56 18.42 -16.50
N PHE A 297 -13.65 17.70 -16.79
CA PHE A 297 -15.01 18.19 -16.57
C PHE A 297 -15.28 18.47 -15.08
N ALA A 298 -14.92 17.55 -14.18
CA ALA A 298 -15.09 17.73 -12.75
C ALA A 298 -14.29 18.93 -12.21
N ILE A 299 -13.03 19.09 -12.63
CA ILE A 299 -12.20 20.25 -12.28
C ILE A 299 -12.86 21.54 -12.77
N THR A 300 -13.38 21.55 -14.00
CA THR A 300 -14.06 22.72 -14.57
C THR A 300 -15.30 23.08 -13.77
N LEU A 301 -16.16 22.11 -13.43
CA LEU A 301 -17.34 22.34 -12.59
C LEU A 301 -16.97 22.89 -11.22
N LEU A 302 -15.95 22.33 -10.58
CA LEU A 302 -15.47 22.80 -9.27
C LEU A 302 -14.87 24.20 -9.35
N ALA A 303 -14.14 24.52 -10.41
CA ALA A 303 -13.59 25.86 -10.64
C ALA A 303 -14.71 26.90 -10.84
N LEU A 304 -15.73 26.56 -11.64
CA LEU A 304 -16.90 27.42 -11.86
C LEU A 304 -17.75 27.60 -10.59
N ALA A 305 -17.95 26.53 -9.82
CA ALA A 305 -18.69 26.60 -8.56
C ALA A 305 -17.89 27.35 -7.46
N GLY A 306 -16.56 27.28 -7.52
CA GLY A 306 -15.65 27.91 -6.57
C GLY A 306 -15.40 29.41 -6.83
N THR A 307 -15.69 29.92 -8.02
CA THR A 307 -15.68 31.38 -8.25
C THR A 307 -16.87 32.01 -7.52
N PRO A 308 -16.66 32.88 -6.49
CA PRO A 308 -17.74 33.63 -5.91
C PRO A 308 -18.34 34.48 -7.03
N ARG A 309 -19.64 34.37 -7.27
CA ARG A 309 -20.38 35.30 -8.14
C ARG A 309 -20.07 36.73 -7.65
N ARG A 310 -19.13 37.41 -8.29
CA ARG A 310 -19.07 38.86 -8.23
C ARG A 310 -20.31 39.32 -8.97
N GLY A 311 -21.19 40.01 -8.24
CA GLY A 311 -22.44 40.56 -8.78
C GLY A 311 -22.22 41.50 -9.94
#